data_AF-A0A8T3PT07-F1
#
_entry.id   AF-A0A8T3PT07-F1
#
_cell.length_a   1.000
_cell.length_b   1.000
_cell.length_c   1.000
_cell.angle_alpha   90.00
_cell.angle_beta   90.00
_cell.angle_gamma   90.00
#
_symmetry.space_group_name_H-M   'P 1'
#
loop_
_entity.id
_entity.type
_entity.pdbx_description
1 polymer ?
#
loop_
_entity_poly.entity_id
_entity_poly.type
_entity_poly.pdbx_seq_one_letter_code
_entity_poly.pdbx_strand_id
1 'polypeptide(L)'
;MSDTDPSQLAKLLADVASSWAGPAAVGGAGPFHQQLLYERWLRRPVWRLREEAVPLLLGIDPVVWARGGKAPGSTEVQDRVWAAVHAAVMDRGGPRVIDSGAGPDDWCVEPADLCRWASGRGLVLPESFVTLMDFILRAVKAPAGAVAVAGTPSETHLASVREQVLGAALNVLAKCPDQCYDAHGLCSGARIAERIAAQSMRWFDAPEPPVAGPEMTALIDRWLE
;
A
#
# COMPACT_ATOMS: atom_id res chain seq x y z
N MET A 1 -12.75 7.14 22.90
CA MET A 1 -11.95 6.13 22.20
C MET A 1 -12.91 5.10 21.67
N SER A 2 -13.33 5.26 20.41
CA SER A 2 -14.30 4.35 19.80
C SER A 2 -13.52 3.22 19.15
N ASP A 3 -13.49 2.09 19.84
CA ASP A 3 -12.99 0.81 19.33
C ASP A 3 -13.92 0.42 18.18
N THR A 4 -13.53 0.77 16.95
CA THR A 4 -14.34 0.49 15.77
C THR A 4 -14.07 -0.95 15.40
N ASP A 5 -14.89 -1.85 15.93
CA ASP A 5 -14.81 -3.29 15.65
C ASP A 5 -14.74 -3.49 14.12
N PRO A 6 -13.69 -4.15 13.59
CA PRO A 6 -13.52 -4.37 12.15
C PRO A 6 -14.74 -5.08 11.53
N SER A 7 -15.46 -5.87 12.32
CA SER A 7 -16.72 -6.53 11.93
C SER A 7 -17.85 -5.53 11.63
N GLN A 8 -17.90 -4.41 12.37
CA GLN A 8 -18.89 -3.35 12.15
C GLN A 8 -18.58 -2.53 10.89
N LEU A 9 -17.31 -2.25 10.62
CA LEU A 9 -16.90 -1.57 9.38
C LEU A 9 -17.24 -2.43 8.15
N ALA A 10 -16.87 -3.71 8.17
CA ALA A 10 -17.17 -4.64 7.08
C ALA A 10 -18.68 -4.71 6.79
N LYS A 11 -19.49 -4.82 7.85
CA LYS A 11 -20.95 -4.85 7.73
C LYS A 11 -21.51 -3.54 7.17
N LEU A 12 -21.06 -2.39 7.68
CA LEU A 12 -21.50 -1.09 7.20
C LEU A 12 -21.20 -0.89 5.71
N LEU A 13 -19.98 -1.24 5.27
CA LEU A 13 -19.59 -1.13 3.86
C LEU A 13 -20.43 -2.07 2.98
N ALA A 14 -20.70 -3.29 3.43
CA ALA A 14 -21.54 -4.23 2.69
C ALA A 14 -23.00 -3.76 2.57
N ASP A 15 -23.57 -3.21 3.64
CA ASP A 15 -24.94 -2.67 3.66
C ASP A 15 -25.06 -1.45 2.72
N VAL A 16 -24.05 -0.59 2.69
CA VAL A 16 -24.01 0.57 1.79
C VAL A 16 -23.82 0.15 0.34
N ALA A 17 -22.91 -0.79 0.06
CA ALA A 17 -22.73 -1.32 -1.29
C ALA A 17 -24.04 -1.95 -1.82
N SER A 18 -24.77 -2.66 -0.96
CA SER A 18 -26.05 -3.28 -1.31
C SER A 18 -27.18 -2.27 -1.51
N SER A 19 -27.25 -1.21 -0.69
CA SER A 19 -28.28 -0.16 -0.83
C SER A 19 -28.04 0.77 -2.02
N TRP A 20 -26.78 0.98 -2.39
CA TRP A 20 -26.39 1.74 -3.58
C TRP A 20 -26.48 0.91 -4.87
N ALA A 21 -26.66 -0.40 -4.81
CA ALA A 21 -26.94 -1.24 -5.98
C ALA A 21 -28.36 -1.06 -6.58
N GLY A 22 -28.99 0.10 -6.38
CA GLY A 22 -30.16 0.50 -7.15
C GLY A 22 -29.81 0.71 -8.63
N PRO A 23 -30.80 0.67 -9.54
CA PRO A 23 -30.61 0.60 -11.00
C PRO A 23 -29.81 1.75 -11.64
N ALA A 24 -29.49 2.80 -10.88
CA ALA A 24 -28.69 3.95 -11.32
C ALA A 24 -27.27 4.02 -10.73
N ALA A 25 -26.95 3.27 -9.66
CA ALA A 25 -25.63 3.28 -9.02
C ALA A 25 -24.87 1.96 -9.18
N VAL A 26 -25.58 0.88 -9.54
CA VAL A 26 -25.07 -0.23 -10.35
C VAL A 26 -25.99 -0.32 -11.56
N GLY A 27 -25.75 0.50 -12.58
CA GLY A 27 -26.46 0.34 -13.84
C GLY A 27 -26.02 -0.97 -14.48
N GLY A 28 -26.72 -2.09 -14.19
CA GLY A 28 -26.89 -3.27 -15.05
C GLY A 28 -25.70 -3.84 -15.82
N ALA A 29 -24.46 -3.53 -15.45
CA ALA A 29 -23.29 -3.78 -16.25
C ALA A 29 -22.41 -4.75 -15.47
N GLY A 30 -22.28 -5.96 -16.02
CA GLY A 30 -21.55 -7.07 -15.40
C GLY A 30 -20.08 -6.76 -15.09
N PRO A 31 -19.31 -7.80 -14.72
CA PRO A 31 -17.91 -7.67 -14.25
C PRO A 31 -17.01 -6.77 -15.12
N PHE A 32 -17.32 -6.65 -16.42
CA PHE A 32 -16.64 -5.78 -17.37
C PHE A 32 -16.69 -4.28 -17.05
N HIS A 33 -17.82 -3.74 -16.60
CA HIS A 33 -17.93 -2.30 -16.31
C HIS A 33 -17.19 -1.92 -15.04
N GLN A 34 -17.23 -2.81 -14.05
CA GLN A 34 -16.49 -2.66 -12.81
C GLN A 34 -14.96 -2.76 -13.04
N GLN A 35 -14.53 -3.64 -13.94
CA GLN A 35 -13.13 -3.68 -14.40
C GLN A 35 -12.71 -2.35 -15.05
N LEU A 36 -13.49 -1.82 -16.00
CA LEU A 36 -13.19 -0.53 -16.66
C LEU A 36 -13.12 0.64 -15.67
N LEU A 37 -13.99 0.66 -14.65
CA LEU A 37 -13.93 1.62 -13.57
C LEU A 37 -12.56 1.59 -12.90
N TYR A 38 -12.12 0.41 -12.46
CA TYR A 38 -10.85 0.28 -11.76
C TYR A 38 -9.66 0.56 -12.66
N GLU A 39 -9.63 0.08 -13.90
CA GLU A 39 -8.56 0.38 -14.86
C GLU A 39 -8.36 1.89 -15.06
N ARG A 40 -9.45 2.66 -15.08
CA ARG A 40 -9.37 4.13 -15.18
C ARG A 40 -8.70 4.73 -13.94
N TRP A 41 -9.10 4.31 -12.75
CA TRP A 41 -8.65 4.90 -11.49
C TRP A 41 -7.26 4.44 -11.06
N LEU A 42 -6.88 3.21 -11.40
CA LEU A 42 -5.59 2.61 -11.08
C LEU A 42 -4.41 3.19 -11.87
N ARG A 43 -4.68 4.01 -12.90
CA ARG A 43 -3.66 4.82 -13.58
C ARG A 43 -3.10 5.93 -12.68
N ARG A 44 -3.80 6.28 -11.61
CA ARG A 44 -3.40 7.32 -10.67
C ARG A 44 -2.56 6.71 -9.54
N PRO A 45 -1.41 7.30 -9.20
CA PRO A 45 -0.54 6.75 -8.15
C PRO A 45 -1.13 6.93 -6.75
N VAL A 46 -1.98 7.94 -6.57
CA VAL A 46 -2.61 8.28 -5.29
C VAL A 46 -4.08 8.63 -5.47
N TRP A 47 -4.87 8.25 -4.47
CA TRP A 47 -6.29 8.56 -4.38
C TRP A 47 -6.60 9.38 -3.14
N ARG A 48 -7.52 10.33 -3.26
CA ARG A 48 -8.10 11.03 -2.12
C ARG A 48 -8.94 10.05 -1.32
N LEU A 49 -8.66 9.94 -0.03
CA LEU A 49 -9.22 8.90 0.82
C LEU A 49 -10.75 9.00 0.87
N ARG A 50 -11.28 10.19 1.20
CA ARG A 50 -12.74 10.40 1.33
C ARG A 50 -13.46 10.38 -0.02
N GLU A 51 -12.94 11.09 -1.00
CA GLU A 51 -13.64 11.36 -2.26
C GLU A 51 -13.51 10.23 -3.29
N GLU A 52 -12.42 9.48 -3.24
CA GLU A 52 -12.06 8.51 -4.30
C GLU A 52 -11.90 7.10 -3.73
N ALA A 53 -11.07 6.91 -2.71
CA ALA A 53 -10.76 5.60 -2.18
C ALA A 53 -11.98 4.92 -1.53
N VAL A 54 -12.73 5.63 -0.68
CA VAL A 54 -13.96 5.13 -0.04
C VAL A 54 -14.99 4.62 -1.06
N PRO A 55 -15.40 5.41 -2.07
CA PRO A 55 -16.34 4.90 -3.07
C PRO A 55 -15.76 3.75 -3.91
N LEU A 56 -14.46 3.76 -4.21
CA LEU A 56 -13.83 2.66 -4.96
C LEU A 56 -13.76 1.36 -4.16
N LEU A 57 -13.60 1.41 -2.84
CA LEU A 57 -13.74 0.23 -1.96
C LEU A 57 -15.14 -0.38 -2.03
N LEU A 58 -16.16 0.46 -2.24
CA LEU A 58 -17.55 0.06 -2.39
C LEU A 58 -17.90 -0.37 -3.83
N GLY A 59 -16.97 -0.26 -4.78
CA GLY A 59 -17.26 -0.52 -6.20
C GLY A 59 -18.06 0.57 -6.90
N ILE A 60 -18.13 1.76 -6.31
CA ILE A 60 -18.90 2.89 -6.83
C ILE A 60 -17.94 3.86 -7.53
N ASP A 61 -18.34 4.40 -8.68
CA ASP A 61 -17.61 5.48 -9.34
C ASP A 61 -17.60 6.73 -8.43
N PRO A 62 -16.42 7.28 -8.07
CA PRO A 62 -16.32 8.54 -7.32
C PRO A 62 -17.19 9.69 -7.87
N VAL A 63 -17.37 9.75 -9.20
CA VAL A 63 -18.22 10.77 -9.85
C VAL A 63 -19.71 10.52 -9.58
N VAL A 64 -20.12 9.26 -9.47
CA VAL A 64 -21.49 8.88 -9.08
C VAL A 64 -21.70 9.11 -7.59
N TRP A 65 -20.72 8.74 -6.76
CA TRP A 65 -20.71 8.99 -5.32
C TRP A 65 -20.90 10.48 -4.98
N ALA A 66 -20.11 11.35 -5.61
CA ALA A 66 -20.21 12.80 -5.41
C ALA A 66 -21.57 13.38 -5.85
N ARG A 67 -22.22 12.78 -6.86
CA ARG A 67 -23.57 13.19 -7.29
C ARG A 67 -24.65 12.66 -6.35
N GLY A 68 -24.52 11.44 -5.85
CA GLY A 68 -25.49 10.83 -4.95
C GLY A 68 -25.56 11.52 -3.59
N GLY A 69 -24.48 12.15 -3.13
CA GLY A 69 -24.46 12.98 -1.92
C GLY A 69 -25.39 14.20 -1.95
N LYS A 70 -26.00 14.52 -3.11
CA LYS A 70 -26.98 15.60 -3.29
C LYS A 70 -28.44 15.15 -3.09
N ALA A 71 -28.69 13.86 -2.95
CA ALA A 71 -30.04 13.34 -2.67
C ALA A 71 -30.33 13.36 -1.15
N PRO A 72 -31.58 13.64 -0.73
CA PRO A 72 -31.96 13.66 0.68
C PRO A 72 -31.61 12.32 1.38
N GLY A 73 -30.97 12.38 2.55
CA GLY A 73 -30.54 11.20 3.32
C GLY A 73 -29.26 10.52 2.81
N SER A 74 -28.74 10.88 1.64
CA SER A 74 -27.51 10.28 1.09
C SER A 74 -26.25 10.84 1.76
N THR A 75 -26.26 12.12 2.13
CA THR A 75 -25.15 12.76 2.85
C THR A 75 -24.89 12.10 4.21
N GLU A 76 -25.95 11.77 4.96
CA GLU A 76 -25.82 11.09 6.26
C GLU A 76 -25.16 9.70 6.13
N VAL A 77 -25.50 8.96 5.07
CA VAL A 77 -24.87 7.66 4.79
C VAL A 77 -23.40 7.84 4.44
N GLN A 78 -23.07 8.82 3.58
CA GLN A 78 -21.68 9.11 3.22
C GLN A 78 -20.84 9.54 4.42
N ASP A 79 -21.39 10.38 5.30
CA ASP A 79 -20.70 10.84 6.51
C ASP A 79 -20.53 9.71 7.53
N ARG A 80 -21.51 8.81 7.68
CA ARG A 80 -21.37 7.61 8.52
C ARG A 80 -20.28 6.67 8.01
N VAL A 81 -20.25 6.41 6.70
CA VAL A 81 -19.20 5.60 6.07
C VAL A 81 -17.84 6.26 6.26
N TRP A 82 -17.75 7.57 6.01
CA TRP A 82 -16.52 8.32 6.20
C TRP A 82 -16.03 8.27 7.64
N ALA A 83 -16.90 8.51 8.62
CA ALA A 83 -16.54 8.44 10.03
C ALA A 83 -15.99 7.06 10.43
N ALA A 84 -16.60 5.98 9.93
CA ALA A 84 -16.14 4.62 10.20
C ALA A 84 -14.79 4.32 9.54
N VAL A 85 -14.60 4.72 8.27
CA VAL A 85 -13.33 4.54 7.56
C VAL A 85 -12.23 5.38 8.18
N HIS A 86 -12.50 6.66 8.48
CA HIS A 86 -11.55 7.56 9.12
C HIS A 86 -11.11 7.02 10.50
N ALA A 87 -12.06 6.55 11.33
CA ALA A 87 -11.73 5.93 12.61
C ALA A 87 -10.85 4.68 12.42
N ALA A 88 -11.18 3.83 11.46
CA ALA A 88 -10.40 2.62 11.17
C ALA A 88 -9.00 2.94 10.61
N VAL A 89 -8.86 3.99 9.80
CA VAL A 89 -7.57 4.45 9.26
C VAL A 89 -6.67 4.99 10.36
N MET A 90 -7.25 5.61 11.40
CA MET A 90 -6.53 6.13 12.57
C MET A 90 -6.17 5.06 13.61
N ASP A 91 -6.75 3.86 13.50
CA ASP A 91 -6.42 2.73 14.38
C ASP A 91 -5.05 2.11 14.03
N ARG A 92 -4.43 1.40 14.98
CA ARG A 92 -3.16 0.71 14.76
C ARG A 92 -3.30 -0.27 13.59
N GLY A 93 -2.44 -0.13 12.59
CA GLY A 93 -2.49 -0.93 11.37
C GLY A 93 -3.40 -0.38 10.27
N GLY A 94 -3.78 0.90 10.32
CA GLY A 94 -4.39 1.62 9.20
C GLY A 94 -3.52 1.64 7.92
N PRO A 95 -4.09 2.00 6.75
CA PRO A 95 -3.31 2.18 5.53
C PRO A 95 -2.37 3.36 5.69
N ARG A 96 -1.28 3.38 4.93
CA ARG A 96 -0.38 4.54 4.90
C ARG A 96 -1.10 5.74 4.28
N VAL A 97 -1.34 6.76 5.11
CA VAL A 97 -1.92 8.03 4.67
C VAL A 97 -0.80 9.01 4.32
N ILE A 98 -0.91 9.60 3.14
CA ILE A 98 -0.12 10.75 2.69
C ILE A 98 -0.92 11.98 3.10
N ASP A 99 -0.52 12.61 4.20
CA ASP A 99 -1.11 13.85 4.68
C ASP A 99 -0.38 15.05 4.07
N SER A 100 -1.13 15.92 3.39
CA SER A 100 -0.64 17.18 2.83
C SER A 100 -0.59 18.32 3.86
N GLY A 101 -1.12 18.09 5.07
CA GLY A 101 -1.24 19.07 6.15
C GLY A 101 -2.52 19.90 6.11
N ALA A 102 -3.38 19.69 5.11
CA ALA A 102 -4.64 20.43 4.93
C ALA A 102 -5.84 19.80 5.69
N GLY A 103 -5.64 18.64 6.30
CA GLY A 103 -6.62 17.96 7.15
C GLY A 103 -7.18 16.67 6.53
N PRO A 104 -8.09 15.98 7.25
CA PRO A 104 -8.56 14.63 6.89
C PRO A 104 -9.25 14.51 5.52
N ASP A 105 -9.81 15.61 5.01
CA ASP A 105 -10.47 15.62 3.71
C ASP A 105 -9.50 15.59 2.53
N ASP A 106 -8.25 16.01 2.75
CA ASP A 106 -7.18 16.03 1.74
C ASP A 106 -6.22 14.84 1.85
N TRP A 107 -6.50 13.92 2.76
CA TRP A 107 -5.71 12.71 2.94
C TRP A 107 -5.69 11.87 1.67
N CYS A 108 -4.49 11.44 1.29
CA CYS A 108 -4.29 10.59 0.12
C CYS A 108 -3.77 9.22 0.53
N VAL A 109 -4.06 8.20 -0.28
CA VAL A 109 -3.59 6.83 -0.08
C VAL A 109 -3.14 6.23 -1.41
N GLU A 110 -2.15 5.35 -1.35
CA GLU A 110 -1.79 4.54 -2.50
C GLU A 110 -2.79 3.37 -2.66
N PRO A 111 -3.23 3.04 -3.89
CA PRO A 111 -4.16 1.94 -4.12
C PRO A 111 -3.68 0.59 -3.56
N ALA A 112 -2.37 0.34 -3.64
CA ALA A 112 -1.73 -0.87 -3.14
C ALA A 112 -1.79 -0.98 -1.61
N ASP A 113 -1.50 0.12 -0.90
CA ASP A 113 -1.57 0.18 0.56
C ASP A 113 -3.01 0.03 1.04
N LEU A 114 -3.94 0.71 0.37
CA LEU A 114 -5.37 0.60 0.67
C LEU A 114 -5.89 -0.83 0.46
N CYS A 115 -5.53 -1.48 -0.64
CA CYS A 115 -5.94 -2.86 -0.95
C CYS A 115 -5.39 -3.85 0.10
N ARG A 116 -4.11 -3.73 0.47
CA ARG A 116 -3.49 -4.55 1.52
C ARG A 116 -4.17 -4.36 2.86
N TRP A 117 -4.42 -3.10 3.24
CA TRP A 117 -5.10 -2.76 4.48
C TRP A 117 -6.52 -3.34 4.54
N ALA A 118 -7.32 -3.10 3.50
CA ALA A 118 -8.70 -3.56 3.46
C ALA A 118 -8.79 -5.09 3.49
N SER A 119 -7.92 -5.77 2.74
CA SER A 119 -7.83 -7.23 2.74
C SER A 119 -7.37 -7.78 4.10
N GLY A 120 -6.38 -7.14 4.73
CA GLY A 120 -5.89 -7.52 6.06
C GLY A 120 -6.92 -7.36 7.18
N ARG A 121 -7.91 -6.47 6.98
CA ARG A 121 -9.08 -6.32 7.87
C ARG A 121 -10.26 -7.21 7.51
N GLY A 122 -10.15 -8.06 6.49
CA GLY A 122 -11.24 -8.93 6.05
C GLY A 122 -12.41 -8.17 5.40
N LEU A 123 -12.16 -6.97 4.86
CA LEU A 123 -13.18 -6.25 4.10
C LEU A 123 -13.46 -7.01 2.80
N VAL A 124 -14.75 -7.14 2.45
CA VAL A 124 -15.16 -7.72 1.17
C VAL A 124 -14.94 -6.69 0.08
N LEU A 125 -13.88 -6.87 -0.68
CA LEU A 125 -13.53 -6.02 -1.81
C LEU A 125 -14.16 -6.54 -3.11
N PRO A 126 -14.48 -5.64 -4.05
CA PRO A 126 -14.88 -6.05 -5.39
C PRO A 126 -13.84 -6.92 -6.10
N GLU A 127 -14.29 -8.04 -6.67
CA GLU A 127 -13.42 -9.01 -7.34
C GLU A 127 -12.58 -8.38 -8.46
N SER A 128 -13.17 -7.48 -9.26
CA SER A 128 -12.44 -6.78 -10.32
C SER A 128 -11.32 -5.89 -9.77
N PHE A 129 -11.50 -5.30 -8.58
CA PHE A 129 -10.46 -4.51 -7.93
C PHE A 129 -9.31 -5.40 -7.47
N VAL A 130 -9.63 -6.47 -6.75
CA VAL A 130 -8.65 -7.43 -6.22
C VAL A 130 -7.87 -8.06 -7.36
N THR A 131 -8.53 -8.49 -8.43
CA THR A 131 -7.89 -9.12 -9.60
C THR A 131 -6.89 -8.18 -10.27
N LEU A 132 -7.29 -6.92 -10.50
CA LEU A 132 -6.39 -5.92 -11.07
C LEU A 132 -5.24 -5.59 -10.12
N MET A 133 -5.48 -5.53 -8.80
CA MET A 133 -4.42 -5.30 -7.81
C MET A 133 -3.45 -6.45 -7.72
N ASP A 134 -3.93 -7.68 -7.74
CA ASP A 134 -3.04 -8.84 -7.81
C ASP A 134 -2.20 -8.80 -9.08
N PHE A 135 -2.79 -8.45 -10.24
CA PHE A 135 -2.02 -8.29 -11.46
C PHE A 135 -0.96 -7.18 -11.35
N ILE A 136 -1.33 -5.98 -10.92
CA ILE A 136 -0.38 -4.85 -10.80
C ILE A 136 0.70 -5.16 -9.78
N LEU A 137 0.33 -5.67 -8.60
CA LEU A 137 1.27 -6.01 -7.54
C LEU A 137 2.23 -7.11 -7.99
N ARG A 138 1.78 -8.11 -8.77
CA ARG A 138 2.65 -9.17 -9.31
C ARG A 138 3.49 -8.70 -10.49
N ALA A 139 2.92 -7.92 -11.40
CA ALA A 139 3.61 -7.41 -12.58
C ALA A 139 4.67 -6.36 -12.22
N VAL A 140 4.43 -5.57 -11.16
CA VAL A 140 5.41 -4.61 -10.63
C VAL A 140 6.42 -5.29 -9.69
N LYS A 141 6.11 -6.45 -9.08
CA LYS A 141 7.04 -7.22 -8.24
C LYS A 141 7.88 -8.29 -8.95
N ALA A 142 7.82 -8.47 -10.27
CA ALA A 142 8.64 -9.49 -10.92
C ALA A 142 9.19 -9.11 -12.30
N PRO A 143 10.51 -9.23 -12.52
CA PRO A 143 11.02 -10.18 -13.48
C PRO A 143 11.12 -11.58 -12.82
N ALA A 144 10.36 -12.52 -13.38
CA ALA A 144 10.46 -13.98 -13.32
C ALA A 144 11.07 -14.68 -12.08
N GLY A 145 10.22 -15.49 -11.41
CA GLY A 145 10.65 -16.77 -10.86
C GLY A 145 10.28 -17.04 -9.40
N ALA A 146 9.06 -17.50 -9.14
CA ALA A 146 8.76 -18.21 -7.90
C ALA A 146 7.56 -19.15 -8.09
N VAL A 147 7.84 -20.37 -8.55
CA VAL A 147 7.06 -21.53 -8.12
C VAL A 147 7.78 -22.07 -6.90
N ALA A 148 7.14 -21.98 -5.74
CA ALA A 148 7.68 -22.45 -4.48
C ALA A 148 7.70 -23.98 -4.45
N VAL A 149 8.88 -24.57 -4.26
CA VAL A 149 9.03 -25.92 -3.71
C VAL A 149 10.00 -25.82 -2.55
N ALA A 150 9.54 -26.28 -1.39
CA ALA A 150 10.31 -26.31 -0.16
C ALA A 150 11.54 -27.23 -0.31
N GLY A 151 12.73 -26.70 -0.05
CA GLY A 151 13.97 -27.48 0.03
C GLY A 151 15.20 -26.64 -0.27
N THR A 152 16.05 -26.43 0.76
CA THR A 152 17.36 -25.74 0.75
C THR A 152 17.35 -24.26 0.33
N PRO A 153 18.16 -23.38 0.97
CA PRO A 153 18.25 -21.98 0.55
C PRO A 153 18.87 -21.92 -0.85
N SER A 154 18.01 -21.84 -1.86
CA SER A 154 18.36 -21.70 -3.27
C SER A 154 19.15 -20.41 -3.49
N GLU A 155 20.12 -20.42 -4.41
CA GLU A 155 20.90 -19.24 -4.83
C GLU A 155 20.04 -18.02 -5.16
N THR A 156 18.77 -18.26 -5.53
CA THR A 156 17.75 -17.24 -5.77
C THR A 156 17.42 -16.40 -4.53
N HIS A 157 17.43 -16.99 -3.33
CA HIS A 157 17.20 -16.27 -2.07
C HIS A 157 18.40 -15.40 -1.73
N LEU A 158 19.63 -15.89 -1.94
CA LEU A 158 20.85 -15.12 -1.75
C LEU A 158 20.94 -13.95 -2.74
N ALA A 159 20.52 -14.15 -3.98
CA ALA A 159 20.40 -13.08 -4.97
C ALA A 159 19.37 -12.02 -4.54
N SER A 160 18.21 -12.44 -4.04
CA SER A 160 17.17 -11.51 -3.56
C SER A 160 17.63 -10.68 -2.36
N VAL A 161 18.29 -11.32 -1.39
CA VAL A 161 18.86 -10.65 -0.21
C VAL A 161 19.95 -9.65 -0.61
N ARG A 162 20.83 -10.03 -1.55
CA ARG A 162 21.87 -9.14 -2.08
C ARG A 162 21.26 -7.89 -2.72
N GLU A 163 20.27 -8.05 -3.60
CA GLU A 163 19.62 -6.92 -4.28
C GLU A 163 18.93 -5.98 -3.28
N GLN A 164 18.30 -6.50 -2.24
CA GLN A 164 17.69 -5.68 -1.18
C GLN A 164 18.75 -4.85 -0.44
N VAL A 165 19.87 -5.47 -0.06
CA VAL A 165 20.98 -4.78 0.63
C VAL A 165 21.62 -3.71 -0.26
N LEU A 166 21.86 -4.01 -1.54
CA LEU A 166 22.46 -3.07 -2.48
C LEU A 166 21.51 -1.92 -2.86
N GLY A 167 20.21 -2.20 -2.98
CA GLY A 167 19.19 -1.17 -3.17
C GLY A 167 19.11 -0.19 -1.99
N ALA A 168 19.21 -0.71 -0.76
CA ALA A 168 19.29 0.12 0.44
C ALA A 168 20.58 0.94 0.48
N ALA A 169 21.73 0.33 0.13
CA ALA A 169 23.03 1.00 0.07
C ALA A 169 23.04 2.16 -0.94
N LEU A 170 22.51 1.95 -2.14
CA LEU A 170 22.40 2.99 -3.16
C LEU A 170 21.56 4.18 -2.68
N ASN A 171 20.46 3.92 -1.97
CA ASN A 171 19.57 4.96 -1.46
C ASN A 171 20.25 5.78 -0.35
N VAL A 172 21.00 5.11 0.55
CA VAL A 172 21.78 5.77 1.59
C VAL A 172 22.86 6.66 0.98
N LEU A 173 23.55 6.19 -0.06
CA LEU A 173 24.53 7.00 -0.80
C LEU A 173 23.91 8.22 -1.49
N ALA A 174 22.74 8.06 -2.10
CA ALA A 174 22.06 9.14 -2.81
C ALA A 174 21.53 10.24 -1.86
N LYS A 175 21.08 9.86 -0.66
CA LYS A 175 20.42 10.79 0.28
C LYS A 175 21.31 11.30 1.39
N CYS A 176 22.35 10.56 1.76
CA CYS A 176 23.24 10.89 2.86
C CYS A 176 24.72 10.65 2.49
N PRO A 177 25.21 11.22 1.37
CA PRO A 177 26.56 10.93 0.86
C PRO A 177 27.63 11.21 1.92
N ASP A 178 27.55 12.34 2.62
CA ASP A 178 28.54 12.77 3.62
C ASP A 178 28.71 11.78 4.79
N GLN A 179 27.71 10.93 5.04
CA GLN A 179 27.72 9.95 6.12
C GLN A 179 28.26 8.58 5.68
N CYS A 180 28.54 8.41 4.39
CA CYS A 180 29.01 7.17 3.80
C CYS A 180 30.53 7.11 3.67
N TYR A 181 31.24 8.25 3.83
CA TYR A 181 32.69 8.32 3.70
C TYR A 181 33.39 8.07 5.04
N ASP A 182 34.56 7.43 5.02
CA ASP A 182 35.43 7.27 6.18
C ASP A 182 36.30 8.51 6.45
N ALA A 183 37.19 8.41 7.44
CA ALA A 183 38.12 9.48 7.80
C ALA A 183 39.15 9.81 6.69
N HIS A 184 39.26 8.95 5.68
CA HIS A 184 40.15 9.11 4.53
C HIS A 184 39.41 9.63 3.28
N GLY A 185 38.11 9.89 3.38
CA GLY A 185 37.27 10.35 2.27
C GLY A 185 36.89 9.23 1.30
N LEU A 186 37.07 7.97 1.68
CA LEU A 186 36.68 6.80 0.88
C LEU A 186 35.31 6.28 1.31
N CYS A 187 34.54 5.76 0.35
CA CYS A 187 33.23 5.20 0.62
C CYS A 187 33.38 3.92 1.48
N SER A 188 32.70 3.86 2.63
CA SER A 188 32.85 2.78 3.60
C SER A 188 31.58 1.93 3.69
N GLY A 189 31.66 0.66 3.27
CA GLY A 189 30.54 -0.28 3.40
C GLY A 189 30.11 -0.51 4.84
N ALA A 190 31.03 -0.40 5.81
CA ALA A 190 30.70 -0.48 7.23
C ALA A 190 29.78 0.67 7.70
N ARG A 191 30.07 1.92 7.29
CA ARG A 191 29.22 3.07 7.64
C ARG A 191 27.86 3.02 6.94
N ILE A 192 27.84 2.54 5.69
CA ILE A 192 26.59 2.33 4.94
C ILE A 192 25.75 1.24 5.61
N ALA A 193 26.34 0.09 5.96
CA ALA A 193 25.65 -1.01 6.64
C ALA A 193 25.08 -0.57 8.01
N GLU A 194 25.84 0.20 8.80
CA GLU A 194 25.38 0.74 10.07
C GLU A 194 24.15 1.66 9.88
N ARG A 195 24.14 2.46 8.82
CA ARG A 195 23.01 3.36 8.49
C ARG A 195 21.79 2.60 7.99
N ILE A 196 21.99 1.55 7.19
CA ILE A 196 20.94 0.64 6.78
C ILE A 196 20.32 -0.03 8.02
N ALA A 197 21.14 -0.54 8.94
CA ALA A 197 20.66 -1.19 10.16
C ALA A 197 19.93 -0.20 11.11
N ALA A 198 20.47 1.02 11.29
CA ALA A 198 19.83 2.05 12.10
C ALA A 198 18.48 2.53 11.54
N GLN A 199 18.20 2.25 10.27
CA GLN A 199 16.96 2.62 9.58
C GLN A 199 16.31 1.41 8.90
N SER A 200 16.49 0.20 9.45
CA SER A 200 16.07 -1.07 8.84
C SER A 200 14.62 -1.06 8.35
N MET A 201 13.70 -0.54 9.17
CA MET A 201 12.27 -0.41 8.86
C MET A 201 11.95 0.52 7.68
N ARG A 202 12.91 1.33 7.20
CA ARG A 202 12.75 2.14 5.98
C ARG A 202 13.05 1.35 4.70
N TRP A 203 13.82 0.27 4.84
CA TRP A 203 14.43 -0.44 3.72
C TRP A 203 13.91 -1.87 3.57
N PHE A 204 13.46 -2.46 4.68
CA PHE A 204 13.03 -3.85 4.74
C PHE A 204 11.65 -3.95 5.39
N ASP A 205 10.94 -5.03 5.05
CA ASP A 205 9.62 -5.37 5.61
C ASP A 205 9.72 -5.87 7.07
N ALA A 206 10.92 -5.97 7.63
CA ALA A 206 11.23 -6.46 8.96
C ALA A 206 12.08 -5.45 9.77
N PRO A 207 11.97 -5.45 11.11
CA PRO A 207 12.73 -4.57 11.99
C PRO A 207 14.23 -4.88 12.01
N GLU A 208 14.61 -6.07 11.58
CA GLU A 208 16.00 -6.45 11.39
C GLU A 208 16.30 -6.60 9.89
N PRO A 209 17.49 -6.16 9.44
CA PRO A 209 17.91 -6.36 8.07
C PRO A 209 18.00 -7.85 7.73
N PRO A 210 17.84 -8.22 6.44
CA PRO A 210 17.81 -9.62 6.00
C PRO A 210 19.13 -10.37 6.19
N VAL A 211 20.22 -9.66 6.50
CA VAL A 211 21.55 -10.20 6.83
C VAL A 211 22.16 -9.43 8.00
N ALA A 212 23.04 -10.11 8.74
CA ALA A 212 23.77 -9.51 9.85
C ALA A 212 24.73 -8.42 9.37
N GLY A 213 25.01 -7.44 10.24
CA GLY A 213 25.88 -6.29 9.93
C GLY A 213 27.19 -6.63 9.21
N PRO A 214 28.00 -7.60 9.67
CA PRO A 214 29.27 -7.95 9.02
C PRO A 214 29.09 -8.52 7.60
N GLU A 215 28.03 -9.30 7.38
CA GLU A 215 27.71 -9.89 6.08
C GLU A 215 27.20 -8.83 5.11
N MET A 216 26.42 -7.87 5.61
CA MET A 216 25.99 -6.69 4.87
C MET A 216 27.16 -5.81 4.44
N THR A 217 28.11 -5.55 5.35
CA THR A 217 29.35 -4.82 5.06
C THR A 217 30.14 -5.51 3.95
N ALA A 218 30.35 -6.82 4.06
CA ALA A 218 31.08 -7.58 3.03
C ALA A 218 30.40 -7.55 1.65
N LEU A 219 29.05 -7.54 1.61
CA LEU A 219 28.30 -7.41 0.36
C LEU A 219 28.44 -6.01 -0.26
N ILE A 220 28.42 -4.97 0.57
CA ILE A 220 28.53 -3.58 0.12
C ILE A 220 29.97 -3.27 -0.31
N ASP A 221 30.98 -3.70 0.44
CA ASP A 221 32.39 -3.48 0.08
C ASP A 221 32.71 -4.13 -1.27
N ARG A 222 32.22 -5.35 -1.52
CA ARG A 222 32.37 -6.04 -2.83
C ARG A 222 31.66 -5.32 -3.99
N TRP A 223 30.69 -4.45 -3.69
CA TRP A 223 29.99 -3.66 -4.70
C TRP A 223 30.65 -2.28 -4.93
N LEU A 224 31.42 -1.79 -3.95
CA LEU A 224 32.16 -0.53 -4.03
C LEU A 224 33.54 -0.70 -4.70
N GLU A 225 34.09 -1.92 -4.71
CA GLU A 225 35.26 -2.33 -5.51
C GLU A 225 34.98 -2.35 -7.02
#